data_AF-A0A292RM27-F1
#
_entry.id   AF-A0A292RM27-F1
#
_cell.length_a   1.000
_cell.length_b   1.000
_cell.length_c   1.000
_cell.angle_alpha   90.00
_cell.angle_beta   90.00
_cell.angle_gamma   90.00
#
_symmetry.space_group_name_H-M   'P 1'
#
loop_
_entity.id
_entity.type
_entity.pdbx_description
1 polymer ?
#
loop_
_entity_poly.entity_id
_entity_poly.type
_entity_poly.pdbx_seq_one_letter_code
_entity_poly.pdbx_strand_id
1 'polypeptide(L)'
;MASITKIGFWGYPHPDIIKKTKEDYPNAEWIDLDIDFYYPKTNILPESYCKIIRNIIDNAMFLKPDLILAPIGKDKCDSGWFASKILADMGFNVIQTIFEDLEPKRELKICTSNLPLYDKITRITGNIIDAVDQNLPQIPAEFGFWGVPPNDLEILKLFPDTTHVYGWTRCVEAGTPADLDLEMYVDENVPTVFYAQAFCAKSQLAKYLADKYNGLYVDIDDYASNSISAKIEAFLRLS
;
A
#
# COMPACT_ATOMS: atom_id res chain seq x y z
N MET A 1 -17.94 27.08 -10.56
CA MET A 1 -17.61 25.72 -10.06
C MET A 1 -16.95 25.91 -8.70
N ALA A 2 -17.30 25.11 -7.70
CA ALA A 2 -16.60 25.15 -6.42
C ALA A 2 -15.10 24.91 -6.67
N SER A 3 -14.22 25.68 -6.04
CA SER A 3 -12.79 25.43 -6.10
C SER A 3 -12.51 24.11 -5.39
N ILE A 4 -12.03 23.11 -6.10
CA ILE A 4 -11.55 21.86 -5.49
C ILE A 4 -10.32 22.22 -4.66
N THR A 5 -10.37 21.91 -3.37
CA THR A 5 -9.31 22.21 -2.39
C THR A 5 -8.74 20.96 -1.73
N LYS A 6 -9.51 19.86 -1.69
CA LYS A 6 -9.07 18.57 -1.13
C LYS A 6 -9.37 17.44 -2.09
N ILE A 7 -8.34 16.67 -2.41
CA ILE A 7 -8.40 15.50 -3.27
C ILE A 7 -8.04 14.28 -2.42
N GLY A 8 -9.01 13.39 -2.23
CA GLY A 8 -8.75 12.06 -1.67
C GLY A 8 -8.27 11.11 -2.76
N PHE A 9 -7.42 10.16 -2.41
CA PHE A 9 -7.09 9.04 -3.28
C PHE A 9 -6.81 7.78 -2.46
N TRP A 10 -6.68 6.63 -3.11
CA TRP A 10 -6.12 5.43 -2.51
C TRP A 10 -5.36 4.62 -3.54
N GLY A 11 -4.55 3.66 -3.12
CA GLY A 11 -3.75 2.84 -4.03
C GLY A 11 -2.91 3.70 -4.99
N TYR A 12 -2.83 3.28 -6.26
CA TYR A 12 -2.08 4.01 -7.28
C TYR A 12 -2.99 4.44 -8.45
N PRO A 13 -3.60 5.65 -8.40
CA PRO A 13 -4.34 6.18 -9.53
C PRO A 13 -3.49 6.33 -10.79
N HIS A 14 -4.12 6.20 -11.96
CA HIS A 14 -3.40 6.29 -13.23
C HIS A 14 -2.54 7.58 -13.31
N PRO A 15 -1.22 7.50 -13.61
CA PRO A 15 -0.31 8.64 -13.56
C PRO A 15 -0.77 9.85 -14.39
N ASP A 16 -1.33 9.62 -15.59
CA ASP A 16 -1.86 10.73 -16.42
C ASP A 16 -3.05 11.44 -15.77
N ILE A 17 -3.88 10.73 -15.00
CA ILE A 17 -5.00 11.32 -14.27
C ILE A 17 -4.47 12.11 -13.08
N ILE A 18 -3.46 11.60 -12.36
CA ILE A 18 -2.78 12.36 -11.30
C ILE A 18 -2.22 13.66 -11.88
N LYS A 19 -1.45 13.57 -12.97
CA LYS A 19 -0.83 14.72 -13.64
C LYS A 19 -1.89 15.76 -14.05
N LYS A 20 -2.91 15.34 -14.78
CA LYS A 20 -4.00 16.23 -15.21
C LYS A 20 -4.70 16.88 -14.01
N THR A 21 -4.97 16.11 -12.96
CA THR A 21 -5.66 16.61 -11.76
C THR A 21 -4.79 17.63 -11.01
N LYS A 22 -3.47 17.44 -10.95
CA LYS A 22 -2.52 18.44 -10.42
C LYS A 22 -2.47 19.70 -11.26
N GLU A 23 -2.56 19.59 -12.60
CA GLU A 23 -2.62 20.74 -13.51
C GLU A 23 -3.95 21.52 -13.36
N ASP A 24 -5.07 20.81 -13.24
CA ASP A 24 -6.40 21.40 -13.08
C ASP A 24 -6.58 22.05 -11.69
N TYR A 25 -5.94 21.48 -10.64
CA TYR A 25 -6.07 21.89 -9.25
C TYR A 25 -4.71 22.00 -8.53
N PRO A 26 -3.85 22.96 -8.91
CA PRO A 26 -2.46 23.03 -8.44
C PRO A 26 -2.28 23.33 -6.95
N ASN A 27 -3.31 23.87 -6.30
CA ASN A 27 -3.29 24.23 -4.87
C ASN A 27 -4.10 23.26 -3.99
N ALA A 28 -4.60 22.16 -4.57
CA ALA A 28 -5.37 21.18 -3.81
C ALA A 28 -4.46 20.35 -2.91
N GLU A 29 -4.92 20.09 -1.69
CA GLU A 29 -4.32 19.14 -0.77
C GLU A 29 -4.63 17.71 -1.23
N TRP A 30 -3.62 16.84 -1.27
CA TRP A 30 -3.76 15.43 -1.63
C TRP A 30 -3.70 14.57 -0.38
N ILE A 31 -4.70 13.72 -0.19
CA ILE A 31 -4.87 12.92 1.02
C ILE A 31 -5.01 11.45 0.63
N ASP A 32 -4.07 10.62 1.10
CA ASP A 32 -4.18 9.18 0.96
C ASP A 32 -5.20 8.64 1.98
N LEU A 33 -6.36 8.23 1.47
CA LEU A 33 -7.47 7.73 2.26
C LEU A 33 -7.21 6.30 2.79
N ASP A 34 -6.16 5.59 2.33
CA ASP A 34 -5.78 4.27 2.88
C ASP A 34 -5.17 4.41 4.30
N ILE A 35 -4.65 5.59 4.67
CA ILE A 35 -3.96 5.86 5.94
C ILE A 35 -4.95 5.92 7.12
N ASP A 36 -4.60 5.31 8.25
CA ASP A 36 -5.36 5.48 9.48
C ASP A 36 -5.07 6.84 10.15
N PHE A 37 -5.97 7.80 9.97
CA PHE A 37 -5.93 9.10 10.64
C PHE A 37 -6.64 9.10 12.00
N TYR A 38 -7.06 7.93 12.50
CA TYR A 38 -7.81 7.76 13.75
C TYR A 38 -9.15 8.50 13.76
N TYR A 39 -9.76 8.74 12.58
CA TYR A 39 -11.08 9.35 12.50
C TYR A 39 -12.17 8.41 13.02
N PRO A 40 -13.32 8.95 13.46
CA PRO A 40 -14.40 8.14 14.01
C PRO A 40 -14.94 7.12 13.00
N LYS A 41 -15.15 5.89 13.48
CA LYS A 41 -15.80 4.82 12.70
C LYS A 41 -17.20 5.25 12.26
N THR A 42 -17.49 5.08 10.98
CA THR A 42 -18.80 5.37 10.39
C THR A 42 -19.80 4.23 10.53
N ASN A 43 -19.31 3.00 10.76
CA ASN A 43 -20.09 1.75 10.76
C ASN A 43 -20.82 1.47 9.43
N ILE A 44 -20.40 2.09 8.33
CA ILE A 44 -20.90 1.78 6.98
C ILE A 44 -20.46 0.38 6.55
N LEU A 45 -19.24 -0.02 6.94
CA LEU A 45 -18.68 -1.34 6.69
C LEU A 45 -18.67 -2.18 7.98
N PRO A 46 -18.78 -3.52 7.88
CA PRO A 46 -18.66 -4.39 9.04
C PRO A 46 -17.23 -4.37 9.61
N GLU A 47 -17.08 -4.70 10.89
CA GLU A 47 -15.75 -4.76 11.52
C GLU A 47 -14.85 -5.83 10.90
N SER A 48 -15.43 -6.95 10.44
CA SER A 48 -14.75 -8.01 9.70
C SER A 48 -14.55 -7.64 8.22
N TYR A 49 -14.00 -6.46 7.97
CA TYR A 49 -13.67 -5.96 6.64
C TYR A 49 -12.25 -5.42 6.63
N CYS A 50 -11.60 -5.46 5.45
CA CYS A 50 -10.23 -5.00 5.29
C CYS A 50 -10.06 -3.58 5.86
N LYS A 51 -9.14 -3.42 6.81
CA LYS A 51 -8.89 -2.17 7.53
C LYS A 51 -8.59 -1.00 6.59
N ILE A 52 -7.81 -1.22 5.53
CA ILE A 52 -7.52 -0.21 4.49
C ILE A 52 -8.82 0.37 3.91
N ILE A 53 -9.80 -0.48 3.60
CA ILE A 53 -11.07 -0.03 3.02
C ILE A 53 -11.97 0.63 4.06
N ARG A 54 -11.90 0.19 5.33
CA ARG A 54 -12.55 0.89 6.45
C ARG A 54 -12.00 2.31 6.59
N ASN A 55 -10.66 2.47 6.56
CA ASN A 55 -10.01 3.77 6.57
C ASN A 55 -10.50 4.65 5.41
N ILE A 56 -10.55 4.11 4.18
CA ILE A 56 -11.04 4.87 3.01
C ILE A 56 -12.43 5.48 3.28
N ILE A 57 -13.37 4.66 3.76
CA ILE A 57 -14.74 5.12 4.02
C ILE A 57 -14.79 6.10 5.19
N ASP A 58 -14.14 5.77 6.32
CA ASP A 58 -14.16 6.62 7.51
C ASP A 58 -13.50 7.98 7.24
N ASN A 59 -12.35 7.98 6.55
CA ASN A 59 -11.63 9.17 6.13
C ASN A 59 -12.45 10.02 5.15
N ALA A 60 -13.02 9.42 4.10
CA ALA A 60 -13.84 10.16 3.14
C ALA A 60 -15.04 10.81 3.83
N MET A 61 -15.70 10.09 4.73
CA MET A 61 -16.86 10.59 5.46
C MET A 61 -16.53 11.71 6.44
N PHE A 62 -15.37 11.65 7.08
CA PHE A 62 -14.92 12.69 8.01
C PHE A 62 -14.38 13.92 7.28
N LEU A 63 -13.46 13.72 6.34
CA LEU A 63 -12.73 14.80 5.67
C LEU A 63 -13.55 15.53 4.61
N LYS A 64 -14.52 14.82 3.99
CA LYS A 64 -15.33 15.31 2.88
C LYS A 64 -14.48 15.90 1.73
N PRO A 65 -13.58 15.11 1.10
CA PRO A 65 -12.82 15.59 -0.05
C PRO A 65 -13.74 16.03 -1.19
N ASP A 66 -13.34 17.07 -1.91
CA ASP A 66 -14.08 17.65 -3.03
C ASP A 66 -14.05 16.75 -4.28
N LEU A 67 -13.01 15.91 -4.37
CA LEU A 67 -12.78 14.94 -5.42
C LEU A 67 -12.06 13.72 -4.84
N ILE A 68 -12.40 12.53 -5.34
CA ILE A 68 -11.73 11.27 -5.01
C ILE A 68 -11.22 10.60 -6.28
N LEU A 69 -9.93 10.25 -6.31
CA LEU A 69 -9.36 9.38 -7.35
C LEU A 69 -9.31 7.93 -6.86
N ALA A 70 -10.03 7.05 -7.54
CA ALA A 70 -10.36 5.71 -7.07
C ALA A 70 -9.88 4.63 -8.04
N PRO A 71 -8.71 4.00 -7.81
CA PRO A 71 -8.32 2.83 -8.59
C PRO A 71 -9.30 1.66 -8.44
N ILE A 72 -9.64 1.04 -9.57
CA ILE A 72 -10.60 -0.08 -9.66
C ILE A 72 -10.12 -1.23 -10.58
N GLY A 73 -8.92 -1.14 -11.15
CA GLY A 73 -8.35 -2.18 -12.02
C GLY A 73 -7.69 -3.28 -11.21
N LYS A 74 -6.93 -4.17 -11.88
CA LYS A 74 -6.13 -5.23 -11.23
C LYS A 74 -5.05 -4.69 -10.28
N ASP A 75 -4.73 -3.41 -10.37
CA ASP A 75 -3.87 -2.68 -9.45
C ASP A 75 -4.50 -2.48 -8.06
N LYS A 76 -5.81 -2.71 -7.91
CA LYS A 76 -6.56 -2.73 -6.64
C LYS A 76 -7.46 -3.98 -6.57
N CYS A 77 -7.99 -4.26 -5.38
CA CYS A 77 -8.96 -5.34 -5.17
C CYS A 77 -10.41 -4.87 -5.39
N ASP A 78 -11.32 -5.83 -5.55
CA ASP A 78 -12.76 -5.56 -5.66
C ASP A 78 -13.32 -4.73 -4.50
N SER A 79 -12.75 -4.84 -3.29
CA SER A 79 -13.17 -4.01 -2.17
C SER A 79 -12.92 -2.52 -2.41
N GLY A 80 -11.85 -2.15 -3.11
CA GLY A 80 -11.60 -0.77 -3.53
C GLY A 80 -12.61 -0.30 -4.59
N TRP A 81 -12.95 -1.19 -5.53
CA TRP A 81 -14.02 -0.94 -6.49
C TRP A 81 -15.38 -0.72 -5.80
N PHE A 82 -15.75 -1.57 -4.83
CA PHE A 82 -17.00 -1.40 -4.08
C PHE A 82 -17.02 -0.09 -3.28
N ALA A 83 -15.92 0.26 -2.62
CA ALA A 83 -15.79 1.53 -1.90
C ALA A 83 -16.04 2.74 -2.82
N SER A 84 -15.49 2.72 -4.05
CA SER A 84 -15.73 3.79 -5.03
C SER A 84 -17.21 3.93 -5.41
N LYS A 85 -17.95 2.82 -5.53
CA LYS A 85 -19.38 2.84 -5.85
C LYS A 85 -20.22 3.34 -4.69
N ILE A 86 -19.91 2.88 -3.47
CA ILE A 86 -20.60 3.32 -2.24
C ILE A 86 -20.41 4.82 -2.05
N LEU A 87 -19.18 5.34 -2.16
CA LEU A 87 -18.91 6.77 -1.99
C LEU A 87 -19.59 7.61 -3.08
N ALA A 88 -19.59 7.16 -4.34
CA ALA A 88 -20.30 7.86 -5.41
C ALA A 88 -21.82 7.92 -5.14
N ASP A 89 -22.44 6.83 -4.69
CA ASP A 89 -23.86 6.77 -4.32
C ASP A 89 -24.18 7.69 -3.12
N MET A 90 -23.25 7.82 -2.19
CA MET A 90 -23.32 8.78 -1.06
C MET A 90 -23.08 10.24 -1.47
N GLY A 91 -22.91 10.53 -2.76
CA GLY A 91 -22.81 11.88 -3.31
C GLY A 91 -21.39 12.45 -3.38
N PHE A 92 -20.35 11.65 -3.17
CA PHE A 92 -18.98 12.10 -3.42
C PHE A 92 -18.69 12.17 -4.91
N ASN A 93 -17.87 13.15 -5.31
CA ASN A 93 -17.32 13.22 -6.65
C ASN A 93 -16.16 12.22 -6.79
N VAL A 94 -16.41 11.07 -7.42
CA VAL A 94 -15.43 9.98 -7.55
C VAL A 94 -15.05 9.79 -9.01
N ILE A 95 -13.76 9.92 -9.32
CA ILE A 95 -13.18 9.53 -10.61
C ILE A 95 -12.55 8.14 -10.43
N GLN A 96 -13.16 7.14 -11.06
CA GLN A 96 -12.59 5.80 -11.12
C GLN A 96 -11.41 5.77 -12.11
N THR A 97 -10.33 5.09 -11.75
CA THR A 97 -9.12 4.97 -12.58
C THR A 97 -8.71 3.49 -12.70
N ILE A 98 -8.02 3.14 -13.78
CA ILE A 98 -7.50 1.79 -14.03
C ILE A 98 -6.06 1.97 -14.47
N PHE A 99 -5.11 1.28 -13.85
CA PHE A 99 -3.70 1.34 -14.23
C PHE A 99 -3.09 -0.06 -14.31
N GLU A 100 -3.16 -0.66 -15.50
CA GLU A 100 -2.72 -2.04 -15.76
C GLU A 100 -1.52 -2.14 -16.71
N ASP A 101 -0.88 -1.00 -17.02
CA ASP A 101 0.34 -1.01 -17.83
C ASP A 101 1.47 -1.70 -17.08
N LEU A 102 2.16 -2.60 -17.78
CA LEU A 102 3.28 -3.36 -17.25
C LEU A 102 4.63 -2.83 -17.72
N GLU A 103 4.65 -1.86 -18.64
CA GLU A 103 5.86 -1.27 -19.19
C GLU A 103 5.67 0.23 -19.50
N PRO A 104 6.73 1.05 -19.44
CA PRO A 104 8.08 0.67 -19.01
C PRO A 104 8.19 0.53 -17.49
N LYS A 105 8.90 -0.50 -17.03
CA LYS A 105 9.27 -0.63 -15.61
C LYS A 105 10.34 0.39 -15.22
N ARG A 106 10.14 1.04 -14.07
CA ARG A 106 11.14 1.89 -13.45
C ARG A 106 12.17 1.04 -12.72
N GLU A 107 13.39 1.55 -12.64
CA GLU A 107 14.44 0.97 -11.80
C GLU A 107 14.03 1.05 -10.32
N LEU A 108 14.28 -0.03 -9.58
CA LEU A 108 14.08 -0.07 -8.14
C LEU A 108 15.27 0.60 -7.45
N LYS A 109 15.03 1.70 -6.74
CA LYS A 109 16.06 2.48 -6.06
C LYS A 109 15.90 2.44 -4.54
N ILE A 110 14.68 2.24 -4.03
CA ILE A 110 14.28 2.28 -2.62
C ILE A 110 14.12 0.86 -2.07
N CYS A 111 13.41 -0.05 -2.78
CA CYS A 111 13.16 -1.42 -2.32
C CYS A 111 14.43 -2.18 -1.91
N THR A 112 15.53 -1.93 -2.62
CA THR A 112 16.83 -2.63 -2.50
C THR A 112 17.92 -1.76 -1.84
N SER A 113 17.53 -0.60 -1.28
CA SER A 113 18.44 0.35 -0.65
C SER A 113 18.81 -0.02 0.80
N ASN A 114 19.70 0.78 1.41
CA ASN A 114 20.03 0.71 2.84
C ASN A 114 19.13 1.53 3.76
N LEU A 115 17.97 2.01 3.29
CA LEU A 115 17.03 2.72 4.15
C LEU A 115 16.35 1.76 5.14
N PRO A 116 15.97 2.24 6.35
CA PRO A 116 15.09 1.50 7.25
C PRO A 116 13.79 1.08 6.53
N LEU A 117 13.26 -0.10 6.85
CA LEU A 117 12.09 -0.64 6.16
C LEU A 117 10.87 0.30 6.24
N TYR A 118 10.66 0.94 7.40
CA TYR A 118 9.64 1.98 7.59
C TYR A 118 9.77 3.11 6.55
N ASP A 119 11.00 3.62 6.35
CA ASP A 119 11.29 4.70 5.42
C ASP A 119 11.13 4.25 3.97
N LYS A 120 11.48 2.99 3.65
CA LYS A 120 11.27 2.44 2.32
C LYS A 120 9.79 2.46 1.94
N ILE A 121 8.94 1.88 2.79
CA ILE A 121 7.49 1.78 2.54
C ILE A 121 6.87 3.18 2.42
N THR A 122 7.12 4.07 3.38
CA THR A 122 6.53 5.42 3.40
C THR A 122 6.99 6.31 2.24
N ARG A 123 8.25 6.19 1.80
CA ARG A 123 8.74 6.92 0.62
C ARG A 123 8.14 6.38 -0.67
N ILE A 124 8.03 5.06 -0.82
CA ILE A 124 7.44 4.45 -2.03
C ILE A 124 5.99 4.88 -2.18
N THR A 125 5.19 4.84 -1.10
CA THR A 125 3.79 5.28 -1.16
C THR A 125 3.65 6.79 -1.36
N GLY A 126 4.49 7.61 -0.70
CA GLY A 126 4.50 9.06 -0.93
C GLY A 126 4.84 9.44 -2.37
N ASN A 127 5.72 8.69 -3.01
CA ASN A 127 6.14 8.89 -4.41
C ASN A 127 5.01 8.64 -5.44
N ILE A 128 3.87 8.05 -5.04
CA ILE A 128 2.69 7.91 -5.92
C ILE A 128 2.20 9.27 -6.38
N ILE A 129 2.12 10.22 -5.45
CA ILE A 129 1.70 11.59 -5.73
C ILE A 129 2.92 12.45 -6.02
N ASP A 130 3.90 12.46 -5.13
CA ASP A 130 5.05 13.36 -5.20
C ASP A 130 6.33 12.57 -5.46
N ALA A 131 6.48 12.12 -6.70
CA ALA A 131 7.64 11.35 -7.13
C ALA A 131 8.95 12.13 -6.89
N VAL A 132 9.81 11.60 -6.01
CA VAL A 132 11.15 12.13 -5.77
C VAL A 132 12.19 11.14 -6.29
N ASP A 133 12.96 11.56 -7.30
CA ASP A 133 14.11 10.79 -7.75
C ASP A 133 15.25 10.88 -6.72
N GLN A 134 15.81 9.73 -6.37
CA GLN A 134 16.81 9.60 -5.33
C GLN A 134 17.87 8.59 -5.75
N ASN A 135 19.13 8.89 -5.44
CA ASN A 135 20.21 7.94 -5.58
C ASN A 135 20.57 7.40 -4.20
N LEU A 136 20.21 6.14 -3.94
CA LEU A 136 20.41 5.49 -2.65
C LEU A 136 21.43 4.34 -2.79
N PRO A 137 22.27 4.10 -1.77
CA PRO A 137 23.14 2.93 -1.75
C PRO A 137 22.33 1.64 -1.86
N GLN A 138 22.65 0.82 -2.86
CA GLN A 138 22.05 -0.50 -3.05
C GLN A 138 22.85 -1.53 -2.23
N ILE A 139 22.15 -2.43 -1.56
CA ILE A 139 22.75 -3.42 -0.65
C ILE A 139 22.17 -4.82 -0.88
N PRO A 140 22.90 -5.91 -0.58
CA PRO A 140 22.32 -7.24 -0.58
C PRO A 140 21.24 -7.37 0.50
N ALA A 141 20.23 -8.21 0.24
CA ALA A 141 19.18 -8.51 1.21
C ALA A 141 19.69 -9.48 2.28
N GLU A 142 19.43 -9.17 3.54
CA GLU A 142 19.51 -10.15 4.64
C GLU A 142 18.14 -10.77 4.92
N PHE A 143 17.09 -9.95 4.80
CA PHE A 143 15.70 -10.33 4.98
C PHE A 143 14.83 -9.75 3.87
N GLY A 144 13.65 -10.33 3.70
CA GLY A 144 12.60 -9.81 2.85
C GLY A 144 11.37 -9.40 3.65
N PHE A 145 10.71 -8.35 3.21
CA PHE A 145 9.35 -8.01 3.61
C PHE A 145 8.46 -7.99 2.37
N TRP A 146 7.51 -8.93 2.28
CA TRP A 146 6.52 -8.99 1.23
C TRP A 146 5.19 -8.47 1.76
N GLY A 147 4.53 -7.56 1.05
CA GLY A 147 3.17 -7.16 1.38
C GLY A 147 2.72 -5.82 0.79
N VAL A 148 1.57 -5.37 1.27
CA VAL A 148 1.09 -3.99 1.16
C VAL A 148 1.55 -3.18 2.38
N PRO A 149 1.55 -1.83 2.34
CA PRO A 149 1.82 -1.02 3.52
C PRO A 149 0.91 -1.45 4.70
N PRO A 150 1.46 -1.81 5.86
CA PRO A 150 0.66 -2.13 7.03
C PRO A 150 -0.13 -0.93 7.54
N ASN A 151 -1.31 -1.18 8.11
CA ASN A 151 -2.00 -0.16 8.91
C ASN A 151 -1.12 0.29 10.10
N ASP A 152 -0.50 -0.67 10.77
CA ASP A 152 0.48 -0.44 11.83
C ASP A 152 1.90 -0.42 11.25
N LEU A 153 2.36 0.76 10.84
CA LEU A 153 3.69 0.95 10.27
C LEU A 153 4.82 0.69 11.29
N GLU A 154 4.55 0.75 12.60
CA GLU A 154 5.60 0.58 13.62
C GLU A 154 6.21 -0.82 13.60
N ILE A 155 5.47 -1.83 13.13
CA ILE A 155 5.97 -3.20 12.96
C ILE A 155 7.18 -3.27 12.01
N LEU A 156 7.27 -2.33 11.06
CA LEU A 156 8.38 -2.27 10.11
C LEU A 156 9.70 -1.91 10.78
N LYS A 157 9.68 -1.31 11.99
CA LYS A 157 10.87 -0.96 12.75
C LYS A 157 11.56 -2.16 13.42
N LEU A 158 10.91 -3.33 13.41
CA LEU A 158 11.52 -4.58 13.89
C LEU A 158 12.60 -5.10 12.93
N PHE A 159 12.56 -4.68 11.68
CA PHE A 159 13.40 -5.18 10.61
C PHE A 159 14.72 -4.41 10.51
N PRO A 160 15.84 -5.07 10.18
CA PRO A 160 17.09 -4.38 9.90
C PRO A 160 17.01 -3.59 8.58
N ASP A 161 17.86 -2.57 8.45
CA ASP A 161 17.96 -1.71 7.26
C ASP A 161 18.31 -2.50 5.98
N THR A 162 18.89 -3.70 6.14
CA THR A 162 19.22 -4.69 5.10
C THR A 162 18.00 -5.42 4.53
N THR A 163 16.79 -5.12 5.00
CA THR A 163 15.56 -5.76 4.53
C THR A 163 15.13 -5.23 3.18
N HIS A 164 14.99 -6.11 2.18
CA HIS A 164 14.44 -5.76 0.87
C HIS A 164 12.91 -5.80 0.86
N VAL A 165 12.30 -4.93 0.05
CA VAL A 165 10.85 -4.89 -0.13
C VAL A 165 10.43 -5.72 -1.34
N TYR A 166 9.47 -6.60 -1.12
CA TYR A 166 8.81 -7.46 -2.10
C TYR A 166 7.30 -7.17 -2.14
N GLY A 167 6.58 -7.80 -3.07
CA GLY A 167 5.12 -7.70 -3.15
C GLY A 167 4.63 -6.42 -3.83
N TRP A 168 3.39 -6.02 -3.52
CA TRP A 168 2.72 -4.91 -4.21
C TRP A 168 3.46 -3.58 -4.05
N THR A 169 4.06 -3.30 -2.89
CA THR A 169 4.83 -2.06 -2.69
C THR A 169 6.00 -1.94 -3.67
N ARG A 170 6.64 -3.05 -4.04
CA ARG A 170 7.68 -3.02 -5.09
C ARG A 170 7.11 -2.71 -6.47
N CYS A 171 5.92 -3.21 -6.76
CA CYS A 171 5.23 -2.95 -8.03
C CYS A 171 4.87 -1.47 -8.16
N VAL A 172 4.50 -0.82 -7.04
CA VAL A 172 4.31 0.63 -6.97
C VAL A 172 5.60 1.37 -7.32
N GLU A 173 6.73 1.01 -6.73
CA GLU A 173 8.01 1.65 -7.06
C GLU A 173 8.38 1.47 -8.55
N ALA A 174 8.19 0.26 -9.09
CA ALA A 174 8.43 -0.05 -10.49
C ALA A 174 7.46 0.67 -11.45
N GLY A 175 6.44 1.37 -10.93
CA GLY A 175 5.43 2.06 -11.72
C GLY A 175 4.46 1.11 -12.43
N THR A 176 4.30 -0.12 -11.92
CA THR A 176 3.52 -1.19 -12.55
C THR A 176 2.70 -1.95 -11.49
N PRO A 177 1.79 -1.27 -10.76
CA PRO A 177 1.10 -1.84 -9.59
C PRO A 177 0.21 -3.06 -9.88
N ALA A 178 -0.11 -3.33 -11.15
CA ALA A 178 -0.86 -4.50 -11.59
C ALA A 178 0.04 -5.70 -12.00
N ASP A 179 1.37 -5.58 -11.93
CA ASP A 179 2.30 -6.63 -12.31
C ASP A 179 2.33 -7.77 -11.29
N LEU A 180 1.50 -8.79 -11.53
CA LEU A 180 1.38 -9.96 -10.66
C LEU A 180 2.67 -10.80 -10.65
N ASP A 181 3.40 -10.89 -11.76
CA ASP A 181 4.64 -11.67 -11.82
C ASP A 181 5.71 -10.99 -10.94
N LEU A 182 5.82 -9.67 -11.03
CA LEU A 182 6.69 -8.90 -10.14
C LEU A 182 6.21 -8.97 -8.69
N GLU A 183 4.91 -8.96 -8.41
CA GLU A 183 4.40 -9.09 -7.05
C GLU A 183 4.73 -10.47 -6.44
N MET A 184 4.63 -11.53 -7.23
CA MET A 184 4.90 -12.90 -6.80
C MET A 184 6.38 -13.25 -6.72
N TYR A 185 7.26 -12.47 -7.36
CA TYR A 185 8.70 -12.67 -7.30
C TYR A 185 9.21 -12.52 -5.85
N VAL A 186 9.97 -13.48 -5.37
CA VAL A 186 10.74 -13.40 -4.11
C VAL A 186 12.07 -14.12 -4.33
N ASP A 187 13.14 -13.58 -3.75
CA ASP A 187 14.43 -14.29 -3.74
C ASP A 187 14.33 -15.48 -2.79
N GLU A 188 14.47 -16.68 -3.33
CA GLU A 188 14.32 -17.93 -2.57
C GLU A 188 15.38 -18.13 -1.49
N ASN A 189 16.50 -17.40 -1.55
CA ASN A 189 17.58 -17.48 -0.57
C ASN A 189 17.47 -16.44 0.54
N VAL A 190 16.44 -15.59 0.51
CA VAL A 190 16.24 -14.51 1.47
C VAL A 190 15.07 -14.85 2.41
N PRO A 191 15.32 -15.06 3.71
CA PRO A 191 14.25 -15.27 4.68
C PRO A 191 13.26 -14.10 4.66
N THR A 192 12.00 -14.39 4.31
CA THR A 192 11.01 -13.35 4.02
C THR A 192 9.81 -13.45 4.96
N VAL A 193 9.42 -12.30 5.51
CA VAL A 193 8.14 -12.14 6.20
C VAL A 193 7.08 -11.75 5.16
N PHE A 194 6.02 -12.55 5.09
CA PHE A 194 4.87 -12.36 4.21
C PHE A 194 3.71 -11.78 5.01
N TYR A 195 3.56 -10.46 4.89
CA TYR A 195 2.56 -9.68 5.58
C TYR A 195 1.26 -9.55 4.78
N ALA A 196 0.13 -9.66 5.46
CA ALA A 196 -1.17 -9.27 4.95
C ALA A 196 -2.01 -8.55 6.02
N GLN A 197 -2.79 -7.54 5.62
CA GLN A 197 -3.86 -7.04 6.45
C GLN A 197 -4.98 -8.11 6.54
N ALA A 198 -5.56 -8.31 7.72
CA ALA A 198 -6.69 -9.22 7.88
C ALA A 198 -7.84 -8.81 6.93
N PHE A 199 -8.57 -9.82 6.45
CA PHE A 199 -9.67 -9.67 5.48
C PHE A 199 -9.26 -9.08 4.12
N CYS A 200 -7.96 -8.92 3.85
CA CYS A 200 -7.47 -8.55 2.52
C CYS A 200 -7.35 -9.78 1.61
N ALA A 201 -7.71 -9.65 0.33
CA ALA A 201 -7.53 -10.69 -0.68
C ALA A 201 -6.06 -11.13 -0.84
N LYS A 202 -5.11 -10.22 -0.56
CA LYS A 202 -3.65 -10.51 -0.60
C LYS A 202 -3.22 -11.58 0.42
N SER A 203 -4.04 -11.88 1.43
CA SER A 203 -3.79 -12.99 2.37
C SER A 203 -3.60 -14.33 1.66
N GLN A 204 -4.30 -14.56 0.53
CA GLN A 204 -4.13 -15.77 -0.27
C GLN A 204 -2.71 -15.88 -0.86
N LEU A 205 -2.22 -14.80 -1.49
CA LEU A 205 -0.87 -14.77 -2.06
C LEU A 205 0.20 -14.82 -0.96
N ALA A 206 0.04 -14.02 0.10
CA ALA A 206 0.95 -14.00 1.24
C ALA A 206 1.15 -15.40 1.83
N LYS A 207 0.05 -16.12 2.09
CA LYS A 207 0.11 -17.47 2.66
C LYS A 207 0.75 -18.47 1.71
N TYR A 208 0.36 -18.45 0.43
CA TYR A 208 0.91 -19.34 -0.57
C TYR A 208 2.42 -19.15 -0.75
N LEU A 209 2.88 -17.90 -0.84
CA LEU A 209 4.30 -17.58 -1.02
C LEU A 209 5.10 -17.89 0.24
N ALA A 210 4.56 -17.64 1.44
CA ALA A 210 5.19 -18.06 2.69
C ALA A 210 5.44 -19.57 2.73
N ASP A 211 4.47 -20.39 2.33
CA ASP A 211 4.65 -21.84 2.27
C ASP A 211 5.66 -22.25 1.20
N LYS A 212 5.61 -21.62 0.02
CA LYS A 212 6.50 -21.91 -1.11
C LYS A 212 7.97 -21.62 -0.79
N TYR A 213 8.24 -20.52 -0.09
CA TYR A 213 9.59 -20.03 0.21
C TYR A 213 10.02 -20.27 1.65
N ASN A 214 9.27 -21.09 2.41
CA ASN A 214 9.52 -21.36 3.83
C ASN A 214 9.68 -20.08 4.68
N GLY A 215 8.88 -19.06 4.35
CA GLY A 215 8.89 -17.76 5.03
C GLY A 215 7.87 -17.66 6.16
N LEU A 216 7.84 -16.50 6.82
CA LEU A 216 6.93 -16.24 7.93
C LEU A 216 5.64 -15.57 7.44
N TYR A 217 4.52 -16.28 7.47
CA TYR A 217 3.21 -15.65 7.28
C TYR A 217 2.75 -14.90 8.54
N VAL A 218 2.35 -13.64 8.36
CA VAL A 218 1.78 -12.78 9.39
C VAL A 218 0.55 -12.05 8.86
N ASP A 219 -0.56 -12.18 9.55
CA ASP A 219 -1.77 -11.38 9.34
C ASP A 219 -2.07 -10.49 10.55
N ILE A 220 -2.46 -9.25 10.29
CA ILE A 220 -2.77 -8.25 11.32
C ILE A 220 -4.05 -7.54 10.95
N ASP A 221 -5.01 -7.42 11.86
CA ASP A 221 -6.28 -6.72 11.59
C ASP A 221 -6.18 -5.21 11.77
N ASP A 222 -5.56 -4.72 12.84
CA ASP A 222 -5.43 -3.28 13.09
C ASP A 222 -4.00 -2.93 13.48
N TYR A 223 -3.58 -3.38 14.67
CA TYR A 223 -2.24 -3.21 15.22
C TYR A 223 -1.61 -4.54 15.62
N ALA A 224 -0.29 -4.61 15.54
CA ALA A 224 0.45 -5.79 15.95
C ALA A 224 0.28 -6.02 17.46
N SER A 225 -0.10 -7.24 17.84
CA SER A 225 0.00 -7.65 19.25
C SER A 225 1.45 -7.97 19.61
N ASN A 226 1.79 -7.92 20.90
CA ASN A 226 3.10 -8.35 21.40
C ASN A 226 3.49 -9.76 20.91
N SER A 227 2.51 -10.66 20.75
CA SER A 227 2.76 -12.01 20.24
C SER A 227 3.16 -12.01 18.77
N ILE A 228 2.60 -11.11 17.95
CA ILE A 228 2.96 -10.99 16.54
C ILE A 228 4.35 -10.37 16.43
N SER A 229 4.63 -9.31 17.18
CA SER A 229 5.96 -8.68 17.20
C SER A 229 7.05 -9.68 17.62
N ALA A 230 6.82 -10.43 18.71
CA ALA A 230 7.76 -11.46 19.15
C ALA A 230 7.96 -12.58 18.13
N LYS A 231 6.92 -12.96 17.38
CA LYS A 231 7.01 -13.97 16.31
C LYS A 231 7.90 -13.47 15.17
N ILE A 232 7.76 -12.20 14.76
CA ILE A 232 8.62 -11.58 13.75
C ILE A 232 10.05 -11.49 14.25
N GLU A 233 10.28 -10.97 15.45
CA GLU A 233 11.62 -10.86 16.03
C GLU A 233 12.32 -12.22 16.15
N ALA A 234 11.60 -13.27 16.54
CA ALA A 234 12.15 -14.62 16.61
C ALA A 234 12.58 -15.12 15.22
N PHE A 235 11.76 -14.90 14.19
CA PHE A 235 12.11 -15.26 12.81
C PHE A 235 13.36 -14.51 12.32
N LEU A 236 13.44 -13.20 12.57
CA LEU A 236 14.58 -12.37 12.19
C LEU A 236 15.88 -12.73 12.93
N ARG A 237 15.81 -13.42 14.07
CA ARG A 237 17.00 -13.83 14.84
C ARG A 237 17.46 -15.26 14.57
N LEU A 238 16.58 -16.10 14.04
CA LEU A 238 16.78 -17.56 13.97
C LEU A 238 16.85 -18.10 12.53
N SER A 239 16.63 -17.26 11.53
CA SER A 239 16.73 -17.63 10.11
C SER A 239 18.16 -17.57 9.59
#